data_AF-A0A2K2VQK4-F1
#
_entry.id   AF-A0A2K2VQK4-F1
#
_cell.length_a   1.000
_cell.length_b   1.000
_cell.length_c   1.000
_cell.angle_alpha   90.00
_cell.angle_beta   90.00
_cell.angle_gamma   90.00
#
_symmetry.space_group_name_H-M   'P 1'
#
loop_
_entity.id
_entity.type
_entity.pdbx_description
1 polymer ?
#
loop_
_entity_poly.entity_id
_entity_poly.type
_entity_poly.pdbx_seq_one_letter_code
_entity_poly.pdbx_strand_id
1 'polypeptide(L)' 'MKKVGIIAVILAALTFGALNYHFILMDSSIKLLKKADLTFDNTFVDARGAKKYKLYLNPALAEAGVKDLFKDESITIGK' A
#
# COMPACT_ATOMS: atom_id res chain seq x y z
N MET A 1 11.55 -23.19 22.13
CA MET A 1 11.25 -21.92 22.85
C MET A 1 11.76 -20.69 22.10
N LYS A 2 13.08 -20.47 21.96
CA LYS A 2 13.64 -19.26 21.29
C LYS A 2 13.17 -19.04 19.85
N LYS A 3 13.15 -20.11 19.04
CA LYS A 3 12.68 -20.06 17.63
C LYS A 3 11.20 -19.69 17.51
N VAL A 4 10.37 -20.18 18.43
CA VAL A 4 8.92 -19.89 18.44
C VAL A 4 8.68 -18.43 18.75
N GLY A 5 9.41 -17.86 19.73
CA GLY A 5 9.35 -16.43 20.03
C GLY A 5 9.75 -15.55 18.84
N ILE A 6 10.82 -15.91 18.12
CA ILE A 6 11.26 -15.18 16.92
C ILE A 6 10.20 -15.21 15.83
N ILE A 7 9.61 -16.39 15.56
CA ILE A 7 8.55 -16.54 14.56
C ILE A 7 7.32 -15.69 14.94
N ALA A 8 6.93 -15.68 16.22
CA ALA A 8 5.80 -14.89 16.70
C ALA A 8 6.03 -13.38 16.51
N VAL A 9 7.24 -12.87 16.78
CA VAL A 9 7.58 -11.46 16.59
C VAL A 9 7.53 -11.07 15.10
N ILE A 10 8.04 -11.93 14.22
CA ILE A 10 7.99 -11.68 12.77
C ILE A 10 6.53 -11.63 12.28
N LEU A 11 5.69 -12.57 12.73
CA LEU A 11 4.26 -12.59 12.40
C LEU A 11 3.54 -11.34 12.91
N ALA A 12 3.83 -10.90 14.14
CA ALA A 12 3.28 -9.67 14.69
C ALA A 12 3.69 -8.43 13.88
N ALA A 13 4.95 -8.35 13.45
CA ALA A 13 5.44 -7.24 12.62
C ALA A 13 4.77 -7.23 11.23
N LEU A 14 4.62 -8.40 10.59
CA LEU A 14 3.97 -8.52 9.29
C LEU A 14 2.48 -8.15 9.35
N THR A 15 1.77 -8.63 10.37
CA THR A 15 0.35 -8.30 10.57
C THR A 15 0.15 -6.82 10.88
N PHE A 16 1.02 -6.23 11.71
CA PHE A 16 1.00 -4.79 11.97
C PHE A 16 1.27 -3.97 10.70
N GLY A 17 2.25 -4.38 9.88
CA GLY A 17 2.50 -3.75 8.58
C GLY A 17 1.29 -3.83 7.64
N ALA A 18 0.64 -5.00 7.57
CA ALA A 18 -0.56 -5.22 6.76
C ALA A 18 -1.77 -4.36 7.20
N LEU A 19 -1.87 -4.07 8.50
CA LEU A 19 -2.91 -3.19 9.07
C LEU A 19 -2.65 -1.70 8.80
N ASN A 20 -1.37 -1.30 8.68
CA ASN A 20 -0.97 0.12 8.58
C ASN A 20 -0.71 0.59 7.16
N TYR A 21 -0.52 -0.31 6.19
CA TYR A 21 -0.19 0.07 4.81
C TYR A 21 -1.08 -0.62 3.77
N HIS A 22 -1.41 0.12 2.72
CA HIS A 22 -1.88 -0.39 1.44
C HIS A 22 -0.67 -0.68 0.55
N PHE A 23 -0.56 -1.91 0.08
CA PHE A 23 0.39 -2.40 -0.90
C PHE A 23 -0.30 -2.36 -2.27
N ILE A 24 0.02 -1.34 -3.05
CA ILE A 24 -0.59 -1.10 -4.35
C ILE A 24 0.34 -1.66 -5.42
N LEU A 25 -0.08 -2.73 -6.09
CA LEU A 25 0.63 -3.35 -7.18
C LEU A 25 0.39 -2.57 -8.47
N MET A 26 1.45 -1.96 -9.00
CA MET A 26 1.50 -1.24 -10.26
C MET A 26 2.15 -2.12 -11.35
N ASP A 27 2.14 -1.66 -12.59
CA ASP A 27 2.66 -2.43 -13.73
C ASP A 27 4.15 -2.78 -13.59
N SER A 28 4.94 -1.87 -13.03
CA SER A 28 6.40 -2.01 -12.90
C SER A 28 6.91 -1.92 -11.45
N SER A 29 6.02 -1.71 -10.48
CA SER A 29 6.43 -1.43 -9.09
C SER A 29 5.34 -1.78 -8.07
N ILE A 30 5.71 -1.78 -6.80
CA ILE A 30 4.77 -1.83 -5.68
C ILE A 30 4.91 -0.49 -4.95
N LYS A 31 3.80 0.21 -4.77
CA LYS A 31 3.75 1.42 -3.95
C LYS A 31 3.15 1.13 -2.59
N LEU A 32 3.69 1.79 -1.57
CA LEU A 32 3.20 1.72 -0.20
C LEU A 32 2.48 3.02 0.12
N LEU A 33 1.24 2.91 0.61
CA LEU A 33 0.45 4.05 1.07
C LEU A 33 0.02 3.79 2.50
N LYS A 34 0.34 4.70 3.42
CA LYS A 34 -0.08 4.57 4.82
C LYS A 34 -1.60 4.69 4.92
N LYS A 35 -2.26 3.80 5.65
CA LYS A 35 -3.72 3.85 5.84
C LYS A 35 -4.10 4.99 6.78
N ALA A 36 -5.32 5.51 6.59
CA ALA A 36 -5.94 6.44 7.53
C ALA A 36 -6.28 5.74 8.85
N ASP A 37 -6.84 4.53 8.75
CA ASP A 37 -7.24 3.68 9.88
C ASP A 37 -6.55 2.31 9.88
N LEU A 38 -6.43 1.71 11.06
CA LEU A 38 -5.94 0.33 11.22
C LEU A 38 -7.00 -0.67 10.73
N THR A 39 -6.84 -1.16 9.51
CA THR A 39 -7.76 -2.13 8.91
C THR A 39 -7.03 -3.09 7.97
N PHE A 40 -7.58 -4.31 7.79
CA PHE A 40 -7.13 -5.24 6.75
C PHE A 40 -7.74 -4.95 5.38
N ASP A 41 -8.70 -4.03 5.32
CA ASP A 41 -9.36 -3.70 4.06
C ASP A 41 -8.42 -3.00 3.10
N ASN A 42 -8.47 -3.41 1.84
CA ASN A 42 -7.63 -2.85 0.79
C ASN A 42 -6.12 -2.92 1.12
N THR A 43 -5.65 -3.89 1.92
CA THR A 43 -4.20 -4.06 2.18
C THR A 43 -3.44 -4.39 0.91
N PHE A 44 -3.97 -5.22 0.02
CA PHE A 44 -3.34 -5.55 -1.26
C PHE A 44 -4.27 -5.11 -2.39
N VAL A 45 -3.83 -4.14 -3.19
CA VAL A 45 -4.65 -3.53 -4.23
C VAL A 45 -3.94 -3.69 -5.57
N ASP A 46 -4.60 -4.34 -6.53
CA ASP A 46 -4.08 -4.45 -7.90
C ASP A 46 -4.55 -3.27 -8.75
N ALA A 47 -3.59 -2.42 -9.13
CA ALA A 47 -3.79 -1.22 -9.93
C ALA A 47 -3.16 -1.32 -11.32
N ARG A 48 -2.72 -2.51 -11.73
CA ARG A 48 -2.10 -2.75 -13.05
C ARG A 48 -3.06 -2.44 -14.20
N GLY A 49 -2.48 -2.04 -15.33
CA GLY A 49 -3.16 -1.67 -16.55
C GLY A 49 -4.08 -0.46 -16.37
N ALA A 50 -5.27 -0.52 -16.99
CA ALA A 50 -6.22 0.58 -16.98
C ALA A 50 -6.93 0.80 -15.63
N LYS A 51 -6.64 0.02 -14.59
CA LYS A 51 -7.38 0.05 -13.31
C LYS A 51 -6.95 1.17 -12.36
N LYS A 52 -5.98 2.00 -12.72
CA LYS A 52 -5.48 3.11 -11.88
C LYS A 52 -6.57 4.06 -11.41
N TYR A 53 -7.60 4.32 -12.24
CA TYR A 53 -8.74 5.16 -11.84
C TYR A 53 -9.51 4.59 -10.64
N LYS A 54 -9.53 3.25 -10.47
CA LYS A 54 -10.22 2.59 -9.36
C LYS A 54 -9.59 2.89 -8.01
N LEU A 55 -8.32 3.30 -7.98
CA LEU A 55 -7.65 3.75 -6.76
C LEU A 55 -8.30 5.03 -6.21
N TYR A 56 -8.64 5.97 -7.09
CA TYR A 56 -9.27 7.23 -6.71
C TYR A 56 -10.74 7.08 -6.35
N LEU A 57 -11.41 6.05 -6.89
CA LEU A 57 -12.81 5.74 -6.58
C LEU A 57 -12.97 4.95 -5.28
N ASN A 58 -11.88 4.43 -4.72
CA ASN A 58 -11.92 3.72 -3.45
C ASN A 58 -11.81 4.75 -2.30
N PRO A 59 -12.84 4.91 -1.46
CA PRO A 59 -12.85 5.94 -0.42
C PRO A 59 -11.69 5.77 0.58
N ALA A 60 -11.34 4.55 0.96
CA ALA A 60 -10.24 4.29 1.88
C ALA A 60 -8.87 4.70 1.31
N LEU A 61 -8.66 4.50 0.00
CA LEU A 61 -7.43 4.91 -0.67
C LEU A 61 -7.40 6.43 -0.95
N ALA A 62 -8.55 7.00 -1.28
CA ALA A 62 -8.70 8.45 -1.47
C ALA A 62 -8.40 9.20 -0.17
N GLU A 63 -8.95 8.73 0.95
CA GLU A 63 -8.70 9.26 2.30
C GLU A 63 -7.25 9.07 2.75
N ALA A 64 -6.66 7.91 2.44
CA ALA A 64 -5.25 7.65 2.65
C ALA A 64 -4.31 8.51 1.77
N GLY A 65 -4.85 9.33 0.86
CA GLY A 65 -4.06 10.27 0.07
C GLY A 65 -3.45 9.67 -1.20
N VAL A 66 -4.09 8.66 -1.81
CA VAL A 66 -3.59 8.02 -3.04
C VAL A 66 -3.31 9.00 -4.18
N LYS A 67 -3.94 10.18 -4.18
CA LYS A 67 -3.68 11.27 -5.13
C LYS A 67 -2.25 11.80 -5.05
N ASP A 68 -1.66 11.85 -3.87
CA ASP A 68 -0.34 12.42 -3.66
C ASP A 68 0.75 11.40 -4.06
N LEU A 69 0.41 10.11 -4.03
CA LEU A 69 1.26 9.00 -4.49
C LEU A 69 1.62 9.05 -5.99
N PHE A 70 0.83 9.78 -6.79
CA PHE A 70 1.03 9.95 -8.23
C PHE A 70 1.39 11.38 -8.63
N LYS A 71 1.38 12.35 -7.71
CA LYS A 71 1.85 13.72 -7.99
C LYS A 71 3.36 13.76 -8.24
N ASP A 72 4.14 12.96 -7.52
CA ASP A 72 5.61 12.93 -7.67
C ASP A 72 6.09 12.23 -8.95
N GLU A 73 5.24 11.47 -9.66
CA GLU A 73 5.56 10.94 -11.00
C GLU A 73 5.56 12.02 -12.09
N SER A 74 5.15 13.26 -11.77
CA SER A 74 5.20 14.39 -12.70
C SER A 74 6.55 15.12 -12.76
N ILE A 75 7.56 14.68 -11.99
CA ILE A 75 8.95 15.09 -12.24
C ILE A 75 9.50 14.24 -13.38
N THR A 76 9.20 14.70 -14.60
CA THR A 76 9.88 14.29 -15.82
C THR A 76 11.39 14.50 -15.65
N ILE A 77 12.15 13.43 -15.42
CA ILE A 77 13.58 13.45 -15.72
C ILE A 77 13.68 13.38 -17.25
N GLY A 78 13.57 14.55 -17.87
CA GLY A 78 13.68 14.75 -19.30
C GLY A 78 15.03 15.36 -19.65
N LYS A 79 15.89 14.49 -20.21
CA LYS A 79 17.16 14.71 -20.93
C LYS A 79 18.36 15.31 -20.18
#